data_AF-A0A2D8I516-F1
#
_entry.id   AF-A0A2D8I516-F1
#
_cell.length_a   1.000
_cell.length_b   1.000
_cell.length_c   1.000
_cell.angle_alpha   90.00
_cell.angle_beta   90.00
_cell.angle_gamma   90.00
#
_symmetry.space_group_name_H-M   'P 1'
#
loop_
_entity.id
_entity.type
_entity.pdbx_description
1 polymer ?
#
loop_
_entity_poly.entity_id
_entity_poly.type
_entity_poly.pdbx_seq_one_letter_code
_entity_poly.pdbx_strand_id
1 'polypeptide(L)' 'MYCTKDRLLSHTEAAYVLGYKTYRSINNLIEKKIIKTYQTHPKGRKQIRLSQIMKLAKPIKIP' A
#
# COMPACT_ATOMS: atom_id res chain seq x y z
N MET A 1 18.06 15.86 -10.87
CA MET A 1 18.01 14.46 -10.42
C MET A 1 16.83 14.33 -9.46
N TYR A 2 15.64 13.93 -9.94
CA TYR A 2 14.46 13.86 -9.07
C TYR A 2 14.60 12.65 -8.15
N CYS A 3 15.03 12.88 -6.91
CA CYS A 3 14.97 11.90 -5.85
C CYS A 3 13.49 11.68 -5.50
N THR A 4 12.81 10.82 -6.27
CA THR A 4 11.43 10.44 -6.02
C THR A 4 11.39 9.61 -4.75
N LYS A 5 11.33 10.27 -3.59
CA LYS A 5 11.03 9.62 -2.31
C LYS A 5 9.73 8.84 -2.50
N ASP A 6 9.84 7.53 -2.47
CA ASP A 6 8.70 6.63 -2.62
C ASP A 6 7.70 6.95 -1.51
N ARG A 7 6.48 7.32 -1.89
CA ARG A 7 5.47 7.82 -0.95
C ARG A 7 5.02 6.67 -0.05
N LEU A 8 4.96 6.93 1.25
CA LEU A 8 4.39 6.00 2.21
C LEU A 8 2.89 6.27 2.36
N LEU A 9 2.11 5.19 2.33
CA LEU A 9 0.67 5.17 2.49
C LEU A 9 0.30 4.47 3.79
N SER A 10 -0.77 4.95 4.41
CA SER A 10 -1.51 4.20 5.43
C SER A 10 -2.22 2.99 4.81
N HIS A 11 -2.63 2.03 5.65
CA HIS A 11 -3.39 0.86 5.18
C HIS A 11 -4.74 1.27 4.56
N THR A 12 -5.35 2.35 5.05
CA THR A 12 -6.60 2.90 4.50
C THR A 12 -6.42 3.48 3.11
N GLU A 13 -5.36 4.25 2.89
CA GLU A 13 -5.04 4.77 1.56
C GLU A 13 -4.68 3.64 0.59
N ALA A 14 -3.90 2.65 1.03
CA ALA A 14 -3.59 1.48 0.23
C ALA A 14 -4.86 0.70 -0.18
N ALA A 15 -5.82 0.57 0.74
CA ALA A 15 -7.10 -0.08 0.46
C ALA A 15 -7.88 0.68 -0.62
N TYR A 16 -7.91 2.01 -0.52
CA TYR A 16 -8.55 2.87 -1.51
C TYR A 16 -7.94 2.71 -2.90
N VAL A 17 -6.60 2.73 -3.01
CA VAL A 17 -5.89 2.57 -4.30
C VAL A 17 -6.17 1.22 -4.95
N LEU A 18 -6.30 0.15 -4.16
CA LEU A 18 -6.64 -1.19 -4.68
C LEU A 18 -8.14 -1.43 -4.86
N GLY A 19 -8.99 -0.45 -4.54
CA GLY A 19 -10.45 -0.58 -4.63
C GLY A 19 -11.07 -1.49 -3.57
N TYR A 20 -10.40 -1.73 -2.43
CA TYR A 20 -10.97 -2.48 -1.32
C TYR A 20 -11.85 -1.60 -0.43
N LYS A 21 -13.01 -2.14 -0.04
CA LYS A 21 -13.95 -1.47 0.88
C LYS A 21 -13.37 -1.20 2.27
N THR A 22 -12.43 -2.03 2.73
CA THR A 22 -11.83 -1.91 4.06
C THR A 22 -10.34 -2.24 4.06
N TYR A 23 -9.61 -1.69 5.03
CA TYR A 23 -8.18 -1.96 5.21
C TYR A 23 -7.89 -3.41 5.65
N ARG A 24 -8.90 -4.20 6.08
CA ARG A 24 -8.69 -5.60 6.46
C ARG A 24 -8.11 -6.43 5.32
N SER A 25 -8.53 -6.15 4.08
CA SER A 25 -7.95 -6.78 2.89
C SER A 25 -6.46 -6.52 2.77
N ILE A 26 -6.01 -5.31 3.12
CA ILE A 26 -4.58 -4.95 3.12
C ILE A 26 -3.84 -5.74 4.21
N ASN A 27 -4.41 -5.88 5.41
CA ASN A 27 -3.81 -6.69 6.47
C ASN A 27 -3.62 -8.15 6.02
N ASN A 28 -4.61 -8.74 5.35
CA ASN A 28 -4.50 -10.09 4.80
C ASN A 28 -3.36 -10.21 3.77
N LEU A 29 -3.16 -9.18 2.93
CA LEU A 29 -2.05 -9.16 1.96
C LEU A 29 -0.68 -9.02 2.64
N ILE A 30 -0.61 -8.33 3.78
CA ILE A 30 0.59 -8.22 4.60
C ILE A 30 0.89 -9.57 5.28
N GLU A 31 -0.12 -10.22 5.88
CA GLU A 31 0.01 -11.53 6.51
C GLU A 31 0.47 -12.60 5.52
N LYS A 32 -0.06 -12.58 4.30
CA LYS A 32 0.37 -13.44 3.19
C LYS A 32 1.74 -13.06 2.61
N LYS A 33 2.44 -12.07 3.18
CA LYS A 33 3.75 -11.56 2.73
C LYS A 33 3.77 -11.06 1.28
N ILE A 34 2.62 -10.69 0.73
CA ILE A 34 2.50 -10.09 -0.61
C ILE A 34 2.92 -8.61 -0.55
N ILE A 35 2.54 -7.92 0.53
CA ILE A 35 2.86 -6.51 0.77
C ILE A 35 3.82 -6.39 1.96
N LYS A 36 4.88 -5.58 1.82
CA LYS A 36 5.79 -5.25 2.91
C LYS A 36 5.35 -3.95 3.57
N THR A 37 5.43 -3.94 4.90
CA THR A 37 5.20 -2.74 5.70
C THR A 37 6.50 -2.17 6.21
N TYR A 38 6.52 -0.87 6.40
CA TYR A 38 7.63 -0.10 6.90
C TYR A 38 7.14 0.72 8.09
N GLN A 39 8.01 0.92 9.08
CA GLN A 39 7.77 1.85 10.17
C GLN A 39 8.92 2.86 10.17
N THR A 40 8.58 4.14 10.17
CA THR A 40 9.57 5.23 10.29
C THR A 40 9.98 5.45 11.74
N HIS A 41 9.09 5.14 12.68
CA HIS A 41 9.35 5.18 14.12
C HIS A 41 8.91 3.89 14.82
N PRO A 42 9.58 3.47 15.91
CA PRO A 42 9.25 2.24 16.63
C PRO A 42 7.86 2.23 17.26
N LYS A 43 7.27 3.40 17.56
CA LYS A 43 5.88 3.54 18.02
C LYS A 43 4.91 4.02 16.92
N GLY A 44 5.39 4.12 15.68
CA GLY A 44 4.63 4.64 14.55
C GLY A 44 3.67 3.61 13.97
N ARG A 45 2.69 4.09 13.20
CA ARG A 45 1.83 3.21 12.40
C ARG A 45 2.64 2.59 11.27
N LYS A 46 2.38 1.32 10.98
CA LYS A 46 2.92 0.64 9.81
C LYS A 46 2.38 1.31 8.54
N GLN A 47 3.27 1.55 7.59
CA GLN A 47 3.00 2.18 6.32
C GLN A 47 3.47 1.29 5.17
N ILE A 48 2.94 1.55 3.98
CA ILE A 48 3.21 0.75 2.78
C ILE A 48 3.71 1.69 1.69
N ARG A 49 4.69 1.25 0.91
CA ARG A 49 5.17 2.02 -0.24
C ARG A 49 4.12 2.07 -1.34
N LEU A 50 3.84 3.27 -1.84
CA LEU A 50 2.93 3.50 -2.96
C LEU A 50 3.37 2.69 -4.19
N SER A 51 4.67 2.68 -4.51
CA SER A 51 5.19 1.90 -5.64
C SER A 51 4.84 0.42 -5.57
N GLN A 52 4.79 -0.15 -4.35
CA GLN A 52 4.44 -1.55 -4.13
C GLN A 52 2.95 -1.80 -4.33
N ILE A 53 2.10 -0.87 -3.87
CA ILE A 53 0.66 -0.93 -4.09
C ILE A 53 0.32 -0.79 -5.58
N MET A 54 0.96 0.14 -6.29
CA MET A 54 0.71 0.36 -7.71
C MET A 54 1.07 -0.85 -8.59
N LYS A 55 2.05 -1.67 -8.19
CA LYS A 55 2.35 -2.94 -8.87
C LYS A 55 1.23 -3.98 -8.76
N LEU A 56 0.41 -3.90 -7.72
CA LEU A 56 -0.72 -4.79 -7.48
C LEU A 56 -2.02 -4.24 -8.05
N ALA A 57 -2.11 -2.93 -8.25
CA ALA A 57 -3.25 -2.28 -8.85
C ALA A 57 -3.43 -2.80 -10.28
N LYS A 58 -4.58 -3.43 -10.54
CA LYS A 58 -4.94 -3.82 -11.90
C LYS A 58 -5.51 -2.59 -12.61
N PRO A 59 -5.05 -2.26 -13.83
CA PRO A 59 -5.66 -1.18 -14.60
C PRO A 59 -7.13 -1.51 -14.84
N ILE A 60 -8.00 -0.53 -14.61
CA ILE A 60 -9.41 -0.64 -14.98
C ILE A 60 -9.44 -0.73 -16.51
N LYS A 61 -9.85 -1.87 -17.06
CA LYS A 61 -10.17 -1.97 -18.49
C LYS A 61 -11.47 -1.19 -18.70
N ILE A 62 -11.35 -0.01 -19.28
CA ILE A 62 -12.50 0.76 -19.76
C ILE A 62 -12.95 0.06 -21.04
N PRO A 63 -14.21 -0.40 -21.12
CA PRO A 63 -14.75 -1.06 -22.32
C PRO A 63 -14.84 -0.11 -23.52
#